data_AF-A0A352XIL0-F1
#
_entry.id   AF-A0A352XIL0-F1
#
_cell.length_a   1.000
_cell.length_b   1.000
_cell.length_c   1.000
_cell.angle_alpha   90.00
_cell.angle_beta   90.00
_cell.angle_gamma   90.00
#
_symmetry.space_group_name_H-M   'P 1'
#
loop_
_entity.id
_entity.type
_entity.pdbx_description
1 polymer ?
#
loop_
_entity_poly.entity_id
_entity_poly.type
_entity_poly.pdbx_seq_one_letter_code
_entity_poly.pdbx_strand_id
1 'polypeptide(L)'
;MIFPSSRIEALTQLGGFIPLAALYARDRNHVKPGHASVSRLSPAIRHRLITEQEVVEAVLRDHPFGRVQKFIQEVYWRRYWKSWLALRPQVWSDYLKSLSGIHDSLVFRSIENAQSGNAIIDHFIRELVTTGYLHNHARMWFAAWWVHEARLPW
;
A
#
# COMPACT_ATOMS: atom_id res chain seq x y z
N MET A 1 -13.52 3.67 -3.90
CA MET A 1 -13.21 3.13 -2.56
C MET A 1 -13.22 4.30 -1.58
N ILE A 2 -13.84 4.17 -0.42
CA ILE A 2 -13.92 5.26 0.58
C ILE A 2 -12.91 4.94 1.69
N PHE A 3 -12.00 5.86 1.98
CA PHE A 3 -11.05 5.73 3.08
C PHE A 3 -11.56 6.48 4.31
N PRO A 4 -11.22 6.00 5.52
CA PRO A 4 -11.58 6.71 6.75
C PRO A 4 -10.97 8.11 6.76
N SER A 5 -11.84 9.09 6.97
CA SER A 5 -11.50 10.51 7.15
C SER A 5 -11.47 10.89 8.63
N SER A 6 -12.08 10.08 9.49
CA SER A 6 -12.10 10.27 10.94
C SER A 6 -11.60 9.05 11.70
N ARG A 7 -11.24 9.26 12.98
CA ARG A 7 -10.87 8.18 13.90
C ARG A 7 -11.99 7.15 14.09
N ILE A 8 -13.24 7.60 14.17
CA ILE A 8 -14.39 6.71 14.34
C ILE A 8 -14.52 5.79 13.12
N GLU A 9 -14.46 6.36 11.91
CA GLU A 9 -14.50 5.58 10.66
C GLU A 9 -13.33 4.58 10.58
N ALA A 10 -12.14 4.96 11.05
CA ALA A 10 -10.97 4.09 11.03
C ALA A 10 -11.14 2.90 11.98
N LEU A 11 -11.72 3.13 13.16
CA LEU A 11 -12.05 2.08 14.12
C LEU A 11 -13.17 1.16 13.60
N THR A 12 -14.19 1.72 12.93
CA THR A 12 -15.24 0.93 12.26
C THR A 12 -14.64 0.02 11.19
N GLN A 13 -13.75 0.55 10.35
CA GLN A 13 -13.07 -0.25 9.33
C GLN A 13 -12.17 -1.32 9.94
N LEU A 14 -11.45 -1.01 11.03
CA LEU A 14 -10.66 -2.00 11.77
C LEU A 14 -11.57 -3.10 12.32
N GLY A 15 -12.69 -2.75 12.95
CA GLY A 15 -13.70 -3.69 13.45
C GLY A 15 -14.21 -4.64 12.38
N GLY A 16 -14.50 -4.13 11.18
CA GLY A 16 -14.90 -4.96 10.04
C GLY A 16 -13.80 -5.89 9.52
N PHE A 17 -12.52 -5.57 9.74
CA PHE A 17 -11.39 -6.40 9.32
C PHE A 17 -11.00 -7.46 10.35
N ILE A 18 -11.23 -7.24 11.65
CA ILE A 18 -10.83 -8.16 12.73
C ILE A 18 -11.28 -9.61 12.47
N PRO A 19 -12.54 -9.91 12.08
CA PRO A 19 -12.96 -11.29 11.77
C PRO A 19 -12.15 -11.97 10.65
N LEU A 20 -11.59 -11.17 9.74
CA LEU A 20 -10.82 -11.64 8.58
C LEU A 20 -9.31 -11.75 8.87
N ALA A 21 -8.83 -11.20 9.99
CA ALA A 21 -7.40 -11.10 10.28
C ALA A 21 -6.68 -12.47 10.31
N ALA A 22 -7.35 -13.53 10.77
CA ALA A 22 -6.80 -14.88 10.79
C ALA A 22 -6.60 -15.50 9.39
N LEU A 23 -7.34 -15.01 8.38
CA LEU A 23 -7.22 -15.45 6.99
C LEU A 23 -6.14 -14.67 6.22
N TYR A 24 -5.64 -13.59 6.81
CA TYR A 24 -4.74 -12.65 6.15
C TYR A 24 -3.49 -13.32 5.58
N ALA A 25 -2.86 -14.25 6.31
CA ALA A 25 -1.65 -14.92 5.85
C ALA A 25 -1.86 -15.69 4.53
N ARG A 26 -3.02 -16.35 4.39
CA ARG A 26 -3.41 -17.10 3.19
C ARG A 26 -3.77 -16.18 2.04
N ASP A 27 -4.55 -15.13 2.33
CA ASP A 27 -5.26 -14.38 1.28
C ASP A 27 -4.60 -13.06 0.87
N ARG A 28 -3.68 -12.50 1.65
CA ARG A 28 -3.08 -11.15 1.43
C ARG A 28 -2.43 -10.93 0.07
N ASN A 29 -2.12 -11.99 -0.67
CA ASN A 29 -1.45 -11.89 -1.97
C ASN A 29 -2.44 -11.92 -3.14
N HIS A 30 -3.71 -12.25 -2.90
CA HIS A 30 -4.73 -12.30 -3.94
C HIS A 30 -5.23 -10.89 -4.28
N VAL A 31 -4.85 -10.39 -5.45
CA VAL A 31 -5.38 -9.13 -5.99
C VAL A 31 -6.78 -9.40 -6.53
N LYS A 32 -7.80 -8.98 -5.78
CA LYS A 32 -9.22 -9.16 -6.11
C LYS A 32 -9.97 -7.84 -6.00
N PRO A 33 -11.01 -7.61 -6.82
CA PRO A 33 -11.86 -6.43 -6.70
C PRO A 33 -12.31 -6.18 -5.25
N GLY A 34 -12.22 -4.92 -4.80
CA GLY A 34 -12.61 -4.51 -3.45
C GLY A 34 -11.57 -4.75 -2.36
N HIS A 35 -10.51 -5.54 -2.62
CA HIS A 35 -9.38 -5.77 -1.70
C HIS A 35 -9.81 -6.26 -0.30
N ALA A 36 -10.83 -7.12 -0.23
CA ALA A 36 -11.42 -7.58 1.02
C ALA A 36 -10.45 -8.38 1.93
N SER A 37 -9.40 -8.95 1.34
CA SER A 37 -8.39 -9.75 2.05
C SER A 37 -7.36 -8.92 2.82
N VAL A 38 -7.44 -7.58 2.77
CA VAL A 38 -6.51 -6.68 3.48
C VAL A 38 -7.26 -5.59 4.24
N SER A 39 -6.64 -5.03 5.28
CA SER A 39 -7.32 -4.10 6.18
C SER A 39 -7.65 -2.74 5.57
N ARG A 40 -6.91 -2.32 4.53
CA ARG A 40 -7.00 -1.00 3.90
C ARG A 40 -6.82 0.18 4.88
N LEU A 41 -6.21 -0.06 6.04
CA LEU A 41 -6.00 0.96 7.09
C LEU A 41 -4.78 1.85 6.84
N SER A 42 -4.01 1.63 5.77
CA SER A 42 -2.76 2.37 5.52
C SER A 42 -2.92 3.89 5.51
N PRO A 43 -4.00 4.51 4.95
CA PRO A 43 -4.17 5.96 5.02
C PRO A 43 -4.49 6.44 6.44
N ALA A 44 -5.37 5.75 7.16
CA ALA A 44 -5.73 6.09 8.54
C ALA A 44 -4.51 6.07 9.47
N ILE A 45 -3.65 5.05 9.33
CA ILE A 45 -2.39 4.96 10.10
C ILE A 45 -1.38 6.02 9.63
N ARG A 46 -1.30 6.33 8.33
CA ARG A 46 -0.43 7.41 7.80
C ARG A 46 -0.78 8.75 8.46
N HIS A 47 -2.05 9.06 8.56
CA HIS A 47 -2.58 10.32 9.10
C HIS A 47 -2.82 10.29 10.63
N ARG A 48 -2.42 9.22 11.33
CA ARG A 48 -2.55 9.07 12.79
C ARG A 48 -3.99 9.16 13.31
N LEU A 49 -4.98 8.79 12.49
CA LEU A 49 -6.37 8.61 12.97
C LEU A 49 -6.44 7.45 13.98
N ILE A 50 -5.65 6.41 13.71
CA ILE A 50 -5.34 5.28 14.59
C ILE A 50 -3.84 4.96 14.49
N THR A 51 -3.30 4.30 15.50
CA THR A 51 -1.90 3.89 15.59
C THR A 51 -1.72 2.41 15.28
N GLU A 52 -0.49 2.03 14.95
CA GLU A 52 -0.10 0.62 14.81
C GLU A 52 -0.37 -0.20 16.08
N GLN A 53 -0.14 0.40 17.25
CA GLN A 53 -0.36 -0.25 18.53
C GLN A 53 -1.85 -0.57 18.73
N GLU A 54 -2.74 0.40 18.51
CA GLU A 54 -4.19 0.19 18.61
C GLU A 54 -4.68 -0.91 17.66
N VAL A 55 -4.14 -0.95 16.44
CA VAL A 55 -4.48 -2.00 15.46
C VAL A 55 -4.04 -3.38 15.96
N VAL A 56 -2.81 -3.51 16.47
CA VAL A 56 -2.27 -4.79 16.97
C VAL A 56 -3.02 -5.24 18.22
N GLU A 57 -3.24 -4.35 19.19
CA GLU A 57 -3.99 -4.64 20.41
C GLU A 57 -5.43 -5.06 20.09
N ALA A 58 -6.10 -4.37 19.16
CA ALA A 58 -7.44 -4.75 18.75
C ALA A 58 -7.50 -6.15 18.13
N VAL A 59 -6.57 -6.49 17.24
CA VAL A 59 -6.55 -7.82 16.63
C VAL A 59 -6.17 -8.93 17.62
N LEU A 60 -5.26 -8.65 18.55
CA LEU A 60 -4.83 -9.62 19.57
C LEU A 60 -5.87 -9.89 20.66
N ARG A 61 -6.85 -8.99 20.85
CA ARG A 61 -8.00 -9.25 21.73
C ARG A 61 -8.86 -10.40 21.23
N ASP A 62 -9.02 -10.52 19.91
CA ASP A 62 -9.92 -11.50 19.28
C ASP A 62 -9.18 -12.74 18.72
N HIS A 63 -7.88 -12.63 18.46
CA HIS A 63 -7.09 -13.71 17.86
C HIS A 63 -5.77 -13.97 18.58
N PRO A 64 -5.39 -15.24 18.80
CA PRO A 64 -4.09 -15.59 19.34
C PRO A 64 -2.99 -15.20 18.33
N PHE A 65 -1.86 -14.70 18.84
CA PHE A 65 -0.75 -14.19 18.04
C PHE A 65 -0.35 -15.09 16.87
N GLY A 66 -0.23 -16.41 17.08
CA GLY A 66 0.18 -17.35 16.03
C GLY A 66 -0.73 -17.35 14.79
N ARG A 67 -2.04 -17.08 14.95
CA ARG A 67 -2.99 -17.01 13.82
C ARG A 67 -2.91 -15.71 13.03
N VAL A 68 -2.44 -14.63 13.65
CA VAL A 68 -2.40 -13.27 13.08
C VAL A 68 -0.99 -12.71 12.94
N GLN A 69 0.03 -13.52 13.21
CA GLN A 69 1.45 -13.13 13.19
C GLN A 69 1.81 -12.40 11.90
N LYS A 70 1.37 -12.91 10.75
CA LYS A 70 1.68 -12.30 9.46
C LYS A 70 1.07 -10.90 9.33
N PHE A 71 -0.17 -10.69 9.78
CA PHE A 71 -0.78 -9.36 9.77
C PHE A 71 -0.02 -8.38 10.67
N ILE A 72 0.32 -8.81 11.89
CA ILE A 72 1.08 -7.99 12.85
C ILE A 72 2.45 -7.60 12.29
N GLN A 73 3.16 -8.52 11.62
CA GLN A 73 4.40 -8.21 10.93
C GLN A 73 4.23 -7.09 9.91
N GLU A 74 3.17 -7.12 9.10
CA GLU A 74 2.92 -6.10 8.06
C GLU A 74 2.56 -4.74 8.67
N VAL A 75 1.89 -4.71 9.83
CA VAL A 75 1.69 -3.48 10.59
C VAL A 75 3.04 -2.91 11.05
N TYR A 76 3.94 -3.73 11.59
CA TYR A 76 5.26 -3.27 12.04
C TYR A 76 6.27 -3.01 10.91
N TRP A 77 6.08 -3.58 9.72
CA TRP A 77 6.87 -3.21 8.53
C TRP A 77 6.78 -1.72 8.24
N ARG A 78 5.61 -1.10 8.45
CA ARG A 78 5.45 0.36 8.35
C ARG A 78 6.38 1.08 9.33
N ARG A 79 6.39 0.67 10.59
CA ARG A 79 7.22 1.28 11.64
C ARG A 79 8.71 1.10 11.32
N TYR A 80 9.11 -0.09 10.90
CA TYR A 80 10.47 -0.38 10.46
C TYR A 80 10.92 0.58 9.35
N TRP A 81 10.16 0.67 8.25
CA TRP A 81 10.52 1.54 7.12
C TRP A 81 10.53 3.03 7.49
N LYS A 82 9.62 3.47 8.36
CA LYS A 82 9.63 4.84 8.89
C LYS A 82 10.90 5.13 9.68
N SER A 83 11.30 4.24 10.59
CA SER A 83 12.53 4.38 11.37
C SER A 83 13.78 4.29 10.47
N TRP A 84 13.78 3.38 9.51
CA TRP A 84 14.89 3.21 8.56
C TRP A 84 15.12 4.48 7.71
N LEU A 85 14.04 5.10 7.22
CA LEU A 85 14.08 6.36 6.46
C LEU A 85 14.48 7.55 7.34
N ALA A 86 14.00 7.61 8.60
CA ALA A 86 14.37 8.68 9.53
C ALA A 86 15.88 8.72 9.83
N LEU A 87 16.54 7.56 9.82
CA LEU A 87 17.99 7.43 9.98
C LEU A 87 18.77 7.63 8.68
N ARG A 88 18.08 7.79 7.53
CA ARG A 88 18.68 7.90 6.20
C ARG A 88 18.05 9.03 5.38
N PRO A 89 18.14 10.29 5.84
CA PRO A 89 17.57 11.42 5.12
C PRO A 89 18.10 11.57 3.69
N GLN A 90 19.32 11.08 3.42
CA GLN A 90 19.94 11.11 2.09
C GLN A 90 19.12 10.38 1.02
N VAL A 91 18.39 9.33 1.39
CA VAL A 91 17.53 8.58 0.44
C VAL A 91 16.50 9.51 -0.20
N TRP A 92 15.95 10.44 0.59
CA TRP A 92 14.99 11.42 0.08
C TRP A 92 15.67 12.46 -0.82
N SER A 93 16.84 12.98 -0.42
CA SER A 93 17.55 13.96 -1.24
C SER A 93 18.03 13.37 -2.56
N ASP A 94 18.47 12.11 -2.56
CA ASP A 94 18.94 11.43 -3.76
C ASP A 94 17.78 11.11 -4.70
N TYR A 95 16.63 10.68 -4.16
CA TYR A 95 15.38 10.58 -4.93
C TYR A 95 15.01 11.90 -5.61
N LEU A 96 15.03 13.03 -4.89
CA LEU A 96 14.70 14.34 -5.47
C LEU A 96 15.68 14.76 -6.58
N LYS A 97 16.98 14.47 -6.41
CA LYS A 97 17.98 14.73 -7.45
C LYS A 97 17.70 13.88 -8.69
N SER A 98 17.48 12.56 -8.52
CA SER A 98 17.12 11.67 -9.62
C SER A 98 15.85 12.14 -10.34
N LEU A 99 14.82 12.53 -9.59
CA LEU A 99 13.56 13.05 -10.14
C LEU A 99 13.76 14.29 -11.00
N SER A 100 14.64 15.21 -10.61
CA SER A 100 14.93 16.43 -11.39
C SER A 100 15.57 16.16 -12.76
N GLY A 101 16.20 15.00 -12.94
CA GLY A 101 16.77 14.55 -14.20
C GLY A 101 15.79 13.79 -15.11
N ILE A 102 14.55 13.53 -14.65
CA ILE A 102 13.55 12.83 -15.44
C ILE A 102 12.85 13.84 -16.34
N HIS A 103 12.97 13.62 -17.66
CA HIS A 103 12.24 14.42 -18.64
C HIS A 103 10.89 13.80 -18.98
N ASP A 104 9.90 14.67 -19.12
CA ASP A 104 8.57 14.31 -19.57
C ASP A 104 8.63 13.84 -21.04
N SER A 105 8.54 12.51 -21.23
CA SER A 105 8.59 11.86 -22.54
C SER A 105 7.19 11.42 -22.98
N LEU A 106 7.01 11.24 -24.30
CA LEU A 106 5.74 10.71 -24.83
C LEU A 106 5.38 9.35 -24.22
N VAL A 107 6.39 8.50 -23.96
CA VAL A 107 6.20 7.20 -23.29
C VAL A 107 5.67 7.38 -21.88
N PHE A 108 6.25 8.31 -21.12
CA PHE A 108 5.82 8.62 -19.76
C PHE A 108 4.36 9.07 -19.73
N ARG A 109 3.98 10.04 -20.57
CA ARG A 109 2.58 10.52 -20.67
C ARG A 109 1.62 9.43 -21.13
N SER A 110 2.03 8.57 -22.06
CA SER A 110 1.19 7.46 -22.52
C SER A 110 0.86 6.53 -21.36
N ILE A 111 1.86 6.18 -20.55
CA ILE A 111 1.67 5.33 -19.37
C ILE A 111 0.76 6.02 -18.35
N GLU A 112 0.99 7.30 -18.03
CA GLU A 112 0.12 8.05 -17.11
C GLU A 112 -1.36 8.08 -17.55
N ASN A 113 -1.61 8.07 -18.85
CA ASN A 113 -2.94 8.01 -19.43
C ASN A 113 -3.50 6.57 -19.56
N ALA A 114 -2.86 5.58 -18.90
CA ALA A 114 -3.21 4.17 -18.97
C ALA A 114 -3.26 3.64 -20.42
N GLN A 115 -2.23 4.03 -21.19
CA GLN A 115 -1.93 3.57 -22.54
C GLN A 115 -0.49 3.00 -22.56
N SER A 116 -0.19 2.11 -21.62
CA SER A 116 1.12 1.45 -21.51
C SER A 116 1.33 0.33 -22.53
N GLY A 117 0.25 -0.14 -23.16
CA GLY A 117 0.26 -1.34 -24.01
C GLY A 117 0.14 -2.64 -23.21
N ASN A 118 0.08 -2.57 -21.87
CA ASN A 118 -0.18 -3.71 -21.00
C ASN A 118 -1.50 -3.51 -20.24
N ALA A 119 -2.52 -4.30 -20.59
CA ALA A 119 -3.86 -4.15 -20.04
C ALA A 119 -3.93 -4.27 -18.50
N ILE A 120 -3.05 -5.07 -17.88
CA ILE A 120 -2.99 -5.23 -16.42
C ILE A 120 -2.41 -3.96 -15.77
N ILE A 121 -1.36 -3.39 -16.37
CA ILE A 121 -0.75 -2.15 -15.89
C ILE A 121 -1.71 -0.98 -16.06
N ASP A 122 -2.37 -0.88 -17.22
CA ASP A 122 -3.39 0.14 -17.48
C ASP A 122 -4.55 0.05 -16.48
N HIS A 123 -4.95 -1.18 -16.10
CA HIS A 123 -5.94 -1.39 -15.05
C HIS A 123 -5.46 -0.84 -13.68
N PHE A 124 -4.23 -1.14 -13.28
CA PHE A 124 -3.65 -0.63 -12.02
C PHE A 124 -3.53 0.90 -12.01
N ILE A 125 -3.15 1.50 -13.13
CA ILE A 125 -3.05 2.97 -13.27
C ILE A 125 -4.43 3.60 -13.10
N ARG A 126 -5.45 3.07 -13.80
CA ARG A 126 -6.83 3.58 -13.67
C ARG A 126 -7.36 3.42 -12.25
N GLU A 127 -7.10 2.30 -11.59
CA GLU A 127 -7.48 2.09 -10.20
C GLU A 127 -6.81 3.10 -9.27
N LEU A 128 -5.50 3.30 -9.41
CA LEU A 128 -4.74 4.23 -8.59
C LEU A 128 -5.21 5.67 -8.77
N VAL A 129 -5.40 6.13 -10.02
CA VAL A 129 -5.86 7.49 -10.32
C VAL A 129 -7.30 7.71 -9.81
N THR A 130 -8.18 6.73 -10.00
CA THR A 130 -9.60 6.87 -9.63
C THR A 130 -9.84 6.76 -8.13
N THR A 131 -9.05 5.94 -7.43
CA THR A 131 -9.33 5.60 -6.02
C THR A 131 -8.28 6.09 -5.03
N GLY A 132 -7.10 6.49 -5.49
CA GLY A 132 -5.94 6.80 -4.65
C GLY A 132 -5.33 5.56 -3.97
N TYR A 133 -5.68 4.35 -4.41
CA TYR A 133 -5.23 3.11 -3.79
C TYR A 133 -4.86 2.06 -4.81
N LEU A 134 -3.87 1.25 -4.44
CA LEU A 134 -3.49 0.05 -5.14
C LEU A 134 -3.12 -1.03 -4.12
N HIS A 135 -3.46 -2.28 -4.39
CA HIS A 135 -3.08 -3.41 -3.54
C HIS A 135 -1.55 -3.58 -3.46
N ASN A 136 -1.00 -4.06 -2.34
CA ASN A 136 0.46 -4.19 -2.18
C ASN A 136 1.12 -5.01 -3.30
N HIS A 137 0.56 -6.18 -3.62
CA HIS A 137 1.10 -7.02 -4.68
C HIS A 137 1.03 -6.34 -6.05
N ALA A 138 -0.06 -5.61 -6.34
CA ALA A 138 -0.19 -4.85 -7.59
C ALA A 138 0.84 -3.70 -7.66
N ARG A 139 1.16 -3.04 -6.54
CA ARG A 139 2.26 -2.05 -6.48
C ARG A 139 3.60 -2.69 -6.82
N MET A 140 3.87 -3.89 -6.30
CA MET A 140 5.12 -4.60 -6.59
C MET A 140 5.23 -4.96 -8.07
N TRP A 141 4.16 -5.51 -8.67
CA TRP A 141 4.14 -5.80 -10.11
C TRP A 141 4.29 -4.55 -10.96
N PHE A 142 3.57 -3.47 -10.61
CA PHE A 142 3.65 -2.23 -11.35
C PHE A 142 5.05 -1.62 -11.27
N ALA A 143 5.66 -1.56 -10.09
CA ALA A 143 7.03 -1.07 -9.93
C ALA A 143 8.06 -1.92 -10.68
N ALA A 144 7.92 -3.25 -10.64
CA ALA A 144 8.81 -4.15 -11.37
C ALA A 144 8.68 -3.95 -12.89
N TRP A 145 7.46 -3.86 -13.40
CA TRP A 145 7.21 -3.58 -14.81
C TRP A 145 7.77 -2.21 -15.22
N TRP A 146 7.53 -1.17 -14.41
CA TRP A 146 8.02 0.18 -14.66
C TRP A 146 9.54 0.25 -14.85
N VAL A 147 10.28 -0.37 -13.93
CA VAL A 147 11.75 -0.34 -13.96
C VAL A 147 12.32 -1.29 -15.02
N HIS A 148 11.80 -2.51 -15.11
CA HIS A 148 12.44 -3.56 -15.90
C HIS A 148 11.93 -3.68 -17.33
N GLU A 149 10.64 -3.44 -17.55
CA GLU A 149 10.01 -3.54 -18.87
C GLU A 149 9.96 -2.17 -19.54
N ALA A 150 9.38 -1.17 -18.88
CA ALA A 150 9.30 0.19 -19.42
C ALA A 150 10.64 0.93 -19.39
N ARG A 151 11.67 0.38 -18.71
CA ARG A 151 13.02 0.96 -18.58
C ARG A 151 13.00 2.40 -18.04
N LEU A 152 12.02 2.70 -17.20
CA LEU A 152 11.88 4.00 -16.56
C LEU A 152 12.66 4.04 -15.24
N PRO A 153 13.17 5.21 -14.84
CA PRO A 153 13.83 5.39 -13.55
C PRO A 153 12.86 5.10 -12.39
N TRP A 154 13.39 4.53 -11.30
CA TRP A 154 12.65 4.24 -10.06
C TRP A 154 12.23 5.52 -9.33
#